data_AF-A0A6V7ID95-F1
#
_entry.id   AF-A0A6V7ID95-F1
#
_cell.length_a   1.000
_cell.length_b   1.000
_cell.length_c   1.000
_cell.angle_alpha   90.00
_cell.angle_beta   90.00
_cell.angle_gamma   90.00
#
_symmetry.space_group_name_H-M   'P 1'
#
loop_
_entity.id
_entity.type
_entity.pdbx_description
1 polymer ?
#
loop_
_entity_poly.entity_id
_entity_poly.type
_entity_poly.pdbx_seq_one_letter_code
_entity_poly.pdbx_strand_id
1 'polypeptide(L)'
;GDFVKFGFTMASTTTLLAWGAVSWPEAYASAGQLAEVRKSIKWATDYFIKCHVSEFVFYGQVGDFTLEHKFWGRPEELNTTRPAFKIDAEHP
;
A
#
# COMPACT_ATOMS: atom_id res chain seq x y z
N GLY A 1 2.94 -12.23 -3.79
CA GLY A 1 1.96 -13.34 -3.80
C GLY A 1 1.63 -13.79 -2.38
N ASP A 2 2.02 -13.00 -1.39
CA ASP A 2 1.68 -13.09 0.01
C ASP A 2 0.68 -11.99 0.36
N PHE A 3 0.43 -11.80 1.66
CA PHE A 3 -0.62 -10.88 2.13
C PHE A 3 -0.06 -9.75 3.02
N VAL A 4 1.25 -9.69 3.26
CA VAL A 4 1.85 -8.65 4.10
C VAL A 4 1.76 -7.30 3.39
N LYS A 5 1.36 -6.27 4.12
CA LYS A 5 1.29 -4.91 3.60
C LYS A 5 2.58 -4.17 3.91
N PHE A 6 3.55 -4.27 3.02
CA PHE A 6 4.82 -3.55 3.10
C PHE A 6 4.66 -2.10 2.63
N GLY A 7 4.70 -1.15 3.55
CA GLY A 7 4.48 0.27 3.27
C GLY A 7 5.51 0.87 2.30
N PHE A 8 6.78 0.51 2.43
CA PHE A 8 7.85 1.09 1.61
C PHE A 8 7.72 0.75 0.11
N THR A 9 7.54 -0.53 -0.23
CA THR A 9 7.37 -0.96 -1.63
C THR A 9 6.02 -0.54 -2.21
N MET A 10 4.96 -0.48 -1.38
CA MET A 10 3.67 0.06 -1.77
C MET A 10 3.76 1.56 -2.09
N ALA A 11 4.48 2.34 -1.27
CA ALA A 11 4.67 3.78 -1.48
C ALA A 11 5.49 4.06 -2.74
N SER A 12 6.57 3.30 -2.97
CA SER A 12 7.36 3.38 -4.20
C SER A 12 6.51 3.11 -5.45
N THR A 13 5.75 2.01 -5.46
CA THR A 13 4.84 1.67 -6.57
C THR A 13 3.80 2.78 -6.81
N THR A 14 3.18 3.27 -5.75
CA THR A 14 2.15 4.33 -5.84
C THR A 14 2.73 5.62 -6.39
N THR A 15 3.95 5.97 -5.98
CA THR A 15 4.66 7.17 -6.46
C THR A 15 4.97 7.06 -7.95
N LEU A 16 5.44 5.91 -8.42
CA LEU A 16 5.70 5.67 -9.85
C LEU A 16 4.42 5.73 -10.69
N LEU A 17 3.31 5.15 -10.20
CA LEU A 17 2.01 5.25 -10.88
C LEU A 17 1.52 6.71 -10.95
N ALA A 18 1.63 7.46 -9.86
CA ALA A 18 1.24 8.86 -9.80
C ALA A 18 2.11 9.72 -10.73
N TRP A 19 3.43 9.50 -10.73
CA TRP A 19 4.33 10.18 -11.64
C TRP A 19 3.95 9.89 -13.10
N GLY A 20 3.73 8.62 -13.45
CA GLY A 20 3.26 8.27 -14.79
C GLY A 20 1.97 8.98 -15.19
N ALA A 21 0.97 8.99 -14.29
CA ALA A 21 -0.33 9.63 -14.56
C ALA A 21 -0.23 11.16 -14.72
N VAL A 22 0.71 11.81 -14.03
CA VAL A 22 0.97 13.26 -14.16
C VAL A 22 1.79 13.57 -15.42
N SER A 23 2.76 12.72 -15.77
CA SER A 23 3.64 12.96 -16.92
C SER A 23 2.98 12.64 -18.27
N TRP A 24 2.05 11.68 -18.33
CA TRP A 24 1.42 11.25 -19.58
C TRP A 24 -0.11 11.09 -19.49
N PRO A 25 -0.86 12.10 -19.04
CA PRO A 25 -2.30 11.99 -18.84
C PRO A 25 -3.06 11.65 -20.13
N GLU A 26 -2.62 12.13 -21.29
CA GLU A 26 -3.23 11.86 -22.60
C GLU A 26 -3.08 10.40 -23.03
N ALA A 27 -1.96 9.75 -22.68
CA ALA A 27 -1.74 8.34 -22.98
C ALA A 27 -2.68 7.45 -22.15
N TYR A 28 -2.87 7.76 -20.87
CA TYR A 28 -3.85 7.07 -20.04
C TYR A 28 -5.29 7.33 -20.52
N ALA A 29 -5.60 8.56 -20.96
CA ALA A 29 -6.91 8.89 -21.50
C ALA A 29 -7.22 8.14 -22.80
N SER A 30 -6.27 8.13 -23.75
CA SER A 30 -6.44 7.46 -25.05
C SER A 30 -6.53 5.94 -24.92
N ALA A 31 -5.86 5.35 -23.92
CA ALA A 31 -5.98 3.93 -23.57
C ALA A 31 -7.25 3.60 -22.75
N GLY A 32 -8.05 4.60 -22.35
CA GLY A 32 -9.20 4.41 -21.47
C GLY A 32 -8.85 4.01 -20.02
N GLN A 33 -7.61 4.21 -19.59
CA GLN A 33 -7.07 3.78 -18.29
C GLN A 33 -6.94 4.91 -17.26
N LEU A 34 -7.27 6.16 -17.63
CA LEU A 34 -7.14 7.31 -16.74
C LEU A 34 -7.95 7.16 -15.43
N ALA A 35 -9.14 6.58 -15.51
CA ALA A 35 -9.95 6.31 -14.32
C ALA A 35 -9.33 5.20 -13.45
N GLU A 36 -8.78 4.15 -14.07
CA GLU A 36 -8.22 2.99 -13.37
C GLU A 36 -6.90 3.32 -12.65
N VAL A 37 -6.01 4.10 -13.28
CA VAL A 37 -4.79 4.56 -12.60
C VAL A 37 -5.12 5.45 -11.41
N ARG A 38 -6.12 6.34 -11.53
CA ARG A 38 -6.59 7.18 -10.42
C ARG A 38 -7.17 6.36 -9.27
N LYS A 39 -8.01 5.34 -9.57
CA LYS A 39 -8.55 4.43 -8.55
C LYS A 39 -7.43 3.67 -7.84
N SER A 40 -6.41 3.21 -8.58
CA SER A 40 -5.28 2.47 -8.03
C SER A 40 -4.43 3.33 -7.08
N ILE A 41 -4.12 4.57 -7.49
CA ILE A 41 -3.43 5.56 -6.63
C ILE A 41 -4.27 5.89 -5.41
N LYS A 42 -5.58 6.09 -5.59
CA LYS A 42 -6.50 6.39 -4.48
C LYS A 42 -6.53 5.26 -3.46
N TRP A 43 -6.56 4.00 -3.89
CA TRP A 43 -6.59 2.85 -2.99
C TRP A 43 -5.39 2.82 -2.03
N ALA A 44 -4.18 3.05 -2.57
CA ALA A 44 -2.97 3.08 -1.76
C ALA A 44 -2.88 4.34 -0.88
N THR A 45 -3.25 5.51 -1.41
CA THR A 45 -3.20 6.77 -0.64
C THR A 45 -4.24 6.83 0.47
N ASP A 46 -5.45 6.31 0.26
CA ASP A 46 -6.44 6.13 1.33
C ASP A 46 -5.89 5.25 2.47
N TYR A 47 -5.09 4.22 2.14
CA TYR A 47 -4.41 3.40 3.14
C TYR A 47 -3.31 4.19 3.86
N PHE A 48 -2.46 4.93 3.16
CA PHE A 48 -1.41 5.74 3.80
C PHE A 48 -1.96 6.83 4.72
N ILE A 49 -3.08 7.47 4.33
CA ILE A 49 -3.79 8.43 5.19
C ILE A 49 -4.25 7.76 6.50
N LYS A 50 -4.72 6.51 6.45
CA LYS A 50 -5.06 5.74 7.65
C LYS A 50 -3.84 5.35 8.47
N CYS A 51 -2.69 5.13 7.84
CA CYS A 51 -1.45 4.80 8.53
C CYS A 51 -0.82 6.00 9.25
N HIS A 52 -1.03 7.22 8.76
CA HIS A 52 -0.56 8.45 9.40
C HIS A 52 -1.56 8.92 10.45
N VAL A 53 -1.51 8.28 11.63
CA VAL A 53 -2.54 8.45 12.68
C VAL A 53 -2.37 9.74 13.49
N SER A 54 -1.18 10.33 13.48
CA SER A 54 -0.86 11.63 14.07
C SER A 54 0.44 12.16 13.48
N GLU A 55 0.79 13.43 13.76
CA GLU A 55 1.90 14.16 13.14
C GLU A 55 3.19 13.33 12.97
N PHE A 56 3.61 12.62 14.01
CA PHE A 56 4.86 11.84 14.03
C PHE A 56 4.64 10.34 14.25
N VAL A 57 3.48 9.79 13.87
CA VAL A 57 3.22 8.34 13.98
C VAL A 57 2.69 7.79 12.66
N PHE A 58 3.45 6.86 12.08
CA PHE A 58 3.12 6.24 10.80
C PHE A 58 3.22 4.71 10.86
N TYR A 59 2.15 4.01 10.48
CA TYR A 59 2.16 2.54 10.35
C TYR A 59 2.77 2.09 9.01
N GLY A 60 3.99 1.56 9.07
CA GLY A 60 4.76 1.11 7.91
C GLY A 60 4.47 -0.32 7.47
N GLN A 61 3.93 -1.18 8.34
CA GLN A 61 3.64 -2.57 8.01
C GLN A 61 2.41 -3.12 8.74
N VAL A 62 1.62 -3.94 8.04
CA VAL A 62 0.59 -4.79 8.64
C VAL A 62 0.78 -6.22 8.17
N GLY A 63 1.00 -7.12 9.13
CA GLY A 63 1.33 -8.50 8.88
C GLY A 63 2.75 -8.87 9.29
N ASP A 64 2.95 -10.15 9.55
CA ASP A 64 4.26 -10.73 9.84
C ASP A 64 4.66 -11.67 8.71
N PHE A 65 5.84 -11.44 8.14
CA PHE A 65 6.35 -12.20 7.00
C PHE A 65 6.42 -13.70 7.31
N THR A 66 6.99 -14.07 8.46
CA THR A 66 7.20 -15.47 8.81
C THR A 66 5.89 -16.19 9.13
N LEU A 67 4.93 -15.52 9.77
CA LEU A 67 3.62 -16.12 10.08
C LEU A 67 2.74 -16.24 8.84
N GLU A 68 2.63 -15.19 8.02
CA GLU A 68 1.74 -15.20 6.87
C GLU A 68 2.24 -16.10 5.74
N HIS A 69 3.55 -16.26 5.58
CA HIS A 69 4.14 -17.14 4.56
C HIS A 69 3.98 -18.62 4.89
N LYS A 70 3.48 -18.99 6.07
CA LYS A 70 3.10 -20.38 6.40
C LYS A 70 1.73 -20.75 5.86
N PHE A 71 0.93 -19.78 5.42
CA PHE A 71 -0.40 -20.00 4.88
C PHE A 71 -0.40 -19.82 3.36
N TRP A 72 -0.92 -20.81 2.64
CA TRP A 72 -1.15 -20.74 1.21
C TRP A 72 -2.64 -20.94 0.92
N GLY A 73 -3.30 -19.88 0.46
CA GLY A 73 -4.74 -19.87 0.26
C GLY A 73 -5.23 -18.50 -0.18
N ARG A 74 -6.53 -18.27 -0.07
CA ARG A 74 -7.10 -16.96 -0.39
C ARG A 74 -6.88 -15.99 0.76
N PRO A 75 -6.64 -14.68 0.50
CA PRO A 75 -6.52 -13.68 1.56
C PRO A 75 -7.76 -13.61 2.47
N GLU A 76 -8.95 -13.90 1.94
CA GLU A 76 -10.22 -13.91 2.69
C GLU A 76 -10.31 -15.07 3.70
N GLU A 77 -9.48 -16.10 3.55
CA GLU A 77 -9.44 -17.29 4.41
C GLU A 77 -8.30 -17.23 5.44
N LEU A 78 -7.49 -16.16 5.42
CA LEU A 78 -6.37 -15.98 6.32
C LEU A 78 -6.86 -15.73 7.75
N ASN A 79 -6.71 -16.73 8.61
CA ASN A 79 -7.09 -16.68 10.02
C ASN A 79 -5.87 -16.70 10.95
N THR A 80 -4.98 -15.72 10.80
CA THR A 80 -3.80 -15.54 11.66
C THR A 80 -3.77 -14.14 12.26
N THR A 81 -3.05 -13.96 13.36
CA THR A 81 -2.81 -12.62 13.91
C THR A 81 -1.92 -11.84 12.94
N ARG A 82 -2.32 -10.60 12.63
CA ARG A 82 -1.60 -9.72 11.71
C ARG A 82 -1.15 -8.46 12.46
N PRO A 83 0.05 -8.46 13.09
CA PRO A 83 0.52 -7.32 13.86
C PRO A 83 0.73 -6.08 12.98
N ALA A 84 0.61 -4.90 13.58
CA ALA A 84 0.86 -3.62 12.93
C ALA A 84 2.11 -2.96 13.52
N PHE A 85 3.01 -2.50 12.67
CA PHE A 85 4.29 -1.90 13.07
C PHE A 85 4.31 -0.43 12.68
N LYS A 86 4.70 0.43 13.63
CA LYS A 86 4.77 1.88 13.46
C LYS A 86 6.20 2.39 13.52
N ILE A 87 6.39 3.54 12.89
CA ILE A 87 7.54 4.43 12.98
C ILE A 87 7.06 5.65 13.76
N ASP A 88 7.87 6.11 14.71
CA ASP A 88 7.61 7.30 15.53
C ASP A 88 8.89 8.08 15.85
N ALA A 89 8.78 9.16 16.64
CA ALA A 89 9.93 10.01 16.96
C ALA A 89 11.02 9.26 17.74
N GLU A 90 10.65 8.27 18.55
CA GLU A 90 11.57 7.42 19.30
C GLU A 90 12.17 6.30 18.44
N HIS A 91 11.47 5.88 17.37
CA HIS A 91 11.90 4.83 16.44
C HIS A 91 11.69 5.29 14.98
N PRO A 92 12.60 6.12 14.44
CA PRO A 92 12.47 6.71 13.10
C PRO A 92 12.70 5.71 11.96
#